data_AF-R5MIM6-F1
#
_entry.id   AF-R5MIM6-F1
#
_cell.length_a   1.000
_cell.length_b   1.000
_cell.length_c   1.000
_cell.angle_alpha   90.00
_cell.angle_beta   90.00
_cell.angle_gamma   90.00
#
_symmetry.space_group_name_H-M   'P 1'
#
loop_
_entity.id
_entity.type
_entity.pdbx_description
1 polymer ?
#
loop_
_entity_poly.entity_id
_entity_poly.type
_entity_poly.pdbx_seq_one_letter_code
_entity_poly.pdbx_strand_id
1 'polypeptide(L)'
;MLVIHPKDKTTAMLHALYDGQDAKVVSGDCSTKEMGHLLYHVSPKERIMLLGHGSGKGLFYRHDDSKDTFDRIIVGHPHAFQLRKHGANLIAVWCYADAFARAEGLHGLFSGMIISEMSEALMNDVATTQEELDRENVKLARRLRILLDEDIPLCDIPKRMLAMDDVCSPLTTFNYNNFYYL
;
A
#
# COMPACT_ATOMS: atom_id res chain seq x y z
N MET A 1 2.47 -4.93 15.19
CA MET A 1 2.87 -4.40 13.87
C MET A 1 2.57 -2.91 13.82
N LEU A 2 3.35 -2.14 13.05
CA LEU A 2 3.03 -0.73 12.80
C LEU A 2 2.29 -0.61 11.47
N VAL A 3 1.19 0.15 11.45
CA VAL A 3 0.45 0.50 10.24
C VAL A 3 0.41 2.01 10.13
N ILE A 4 0.90 2.56 9.02
CA ILE A 4 0.73 3.97 8.65
C ILE A 4 -0.27 3.99 7.51
N HIS A 5 -1.49 4.41 7.81
CA HIS A 5 -2.61 4.46 6.87
C HIS A 5 -3.39 5.76 7.09
N PRO A 6 -2.99 6.85 6.40
CA PRO A 6 -3.69 8.13 6.42
C PRO A 6 -5.19 7.95 6.20
N LYS A 7 -6.00 8.65 6.99
CA LYS A 7 -7.46 8.55 6.88
C LYS A 7 -7.91 9.03 5.50
N ASP A 8 -8.47 8.11 4.74
CA ASP A 8 -8.94 8.39 3.39
C ASP A 8 -10.03 7.40 2.97
N LYS A 9 -11.23 7.91 2.65
CA LYS A 9 -12.36 7.07 2.23
C LYS A 9 -12.10 6.25 0.95
N THR A 10 -11.29 6.73 0.01
CA THR A 10 -11.08 6.03 -1.28
C THR A 10 -10.08 4.87 -1.16
N THR A 11 -9.35 4.79 -0.05
CA THR A 11 -8.45 3.66 0.26
C THR A 11 -8.96 2.78 1.41
N ALA A 12 -10.24 2.93 1.78
CA ALA A 12 -10.85 2.22 2.90
C ALA A 12 -10.76 0.68 2.78
N MET A 13 -10.70 0.13 1.56
CA MET A 13 -10.53 -1.30 1.33
C MET A 13 -9.24 -1.86 1.95
N LEU A 14 -8.18 -1.05 2.05
CA LEU A 14 -6.89 -1.45 2.64
C LEU A 14 -6.98 -1.69 4.15
N HIS A 15 -8.06 -1.24 4.81
CA HIS A 15 -8.33 -1.58 6.21
C HIS A 15 -8.36 -3.10 6.44
N ALA A 16 -8.81 -3.88 5.45
CA ALA A 16 -8.85 -5.34 5.51
C ALA A 16 -7.48 -5.97 5.82
N LEU A 17 -6.37 -5.30 5.49
CA LEU A 17 -5.03 -5.82 5.72
C LEU A 17 -4.63 -5.90 7.20
N TYR A 18 -5.26 -5.11 8.06
CA TYR A 18 -4.94 -5.06 9.48
C TYR A 18 -6.18 -5.10 10.40
N ASP A 19 -7.38 -5.22 9.83
CA ASP A 19 -8.60 -5.39 10.62
C ASP A 19 -8.54 -6.63 11.53
N GLY A 20 -8.97 -6.47 12.77
CA GLY A 20 -8.89 -7.51 13.81
C GLY A 20 -7.48 -7.88 14.29
N GLN A 21 -6.43 -7.19 13.82
CA GLN A 21 -5.06 -7.43 14.26
C GLN A 21 -4.65 -6.47 15.39
N ASP A 22 -3.74 -6.90 16.26
CA ASP A 22 -3.11 -6.03 17.26
C ASP A 22 -2.04 -5.14 16.61
N ALA A 23 -2.52 -4.09 15.94
CA ALA A 23 -1.72 -3.15 15.17
C ALA A 23 -1.73 -1.75 15.80
N LYS A 24 -0.55 -1.14 15.89
CA LYS A 24 -0.43 0.29 16.16
C LYS A 24 -0.72 1.04 14.86
N VAL A 25 -1.87 1.71 14.76
CA VAL A 25 -2.28 2.43 13.56
C VAL A 25 -2.01 3.93 13.69
N VAL A 26 -1.36 4.52 12.69
CA VAL A 26 -1.16 5.96 12.54
C VAL A 26 -1.93 6.43 11.32
N SER A 27 -3.04 7.13 11.56
CA SER A 27 -3.95 7.61 10.52
C SER A 27 -4.07 9.12 10.43
N GLY A 28 -3.53 9.84 11.41
CA GLY A 28 -3.57 11.29 11.48
C GLY A 28 -2.35 11.96 10.86
N ASP A 29 -2.38 13.29 10.88
CA ASP A 29 -1.22 14.12 10.58
C ASP A 29 -0.03 13.74 11.48
N CYS A 30 1.13 13.50 10.86
CA CYS A 30 2.42 13.48 11.52
C CYS A 30 3.39 14.35 10.74
N SER A 31 4.13 15.20 11.44
CA SER A 31 5.29 15.88 10.86
C SER A 31 6.39 14.88 10.49
N THR A 32 7.28 15.28 9.58
CA THR A 32 8.47 14.49 9.21
C THR A 32 9.29 14.06 10.44
N LYS A 33 9.39 14.94 11.45
CA LYS A 33 10.14 14.65 12.68
C LYS A 33 9.44 13.60 13.55
N GLU A 34 8.13 13.71 13.72
CA GLU A 34 7.34 12.73 14.49
C GLU A 34 7.34 11.37 13.81
N MET A 35 7.17 11.33 12.49
CA MET A 35 7.21 10.09 11.72
C MET A 35 8.61 9.44 11.78
N GLY A 36 9.67 10.23 11.63
CA GLY A 36 11.03 9.75 11.79
C GLY A 36 11.31 9.20 13.19
N HIS A 37 10.82 9.87 14.23
CA HIS A 37 10.95 9.42 15.62
C HIS A 37 10.17 8.12 15.87
N LEU A 38 8.95 8.02 15.35
CA LEU A 38 8.13 6.82 15.41
C LEU A 38 8.86 5.63 14.78
N LEU A 39 9.29 5.76 13.53
CA LEU A 39 9.98 4.69 12.79
C LEU A 39 11.29 4.28 13.45
N TYR A 40 12.01 5.24 14.05
CA TYR A 40 13.25 4.96 14.78
C TYR A 40 13.03 4.06 16.02
N HIS A 41 11.84 4.06 16.62
CA HIS A 41 11.52 3.26 17.80
C HIS A 41 10.80 1.95 17.49
N VAL A 42 10.47 1.67 16.23
CA VAL A 42 9.92 0.39 15.83
C VAL A 42 11.04 -0.64 15.78
N SER A 43 10.80 -1.83 16.33
CA SER A 43 11.77 -2.92 16.26
C SER A 43 12.01 -3.32 14.79
N PRO A 44 13.27 -3.56 14.36
CA PRO A 44 13.55 -4.10 13.02
C PRO A 44 12.83 -5.42 12.70
N LYS A 45 12.44 -6.18 13.72
CA LYS A 45 11.68 -7.43 13.59
C LYS A 45 10.18 -7.21 13.39
N GLU A 46 9.69 -6.02 13.69
CA GLU A 46 8.28 -5.68 13.56
C GLU A 46 7.96 -5.27 12.12
N ARG A 47 6.88 -5.84 11.59
CA ARG A 47 6.35 -5.50 10.27
C ARG A 47 5.81 -4.08 10.25
N ILE A 48 6.14 -3.34 9.19
CA ILE A 48 5.57 -2.03 8.91
C ILE A 48 4.72 -2.13 7.65
N MET A 49 3.45 -1.74 7.78
CA MET A 49 2.54 -1.54 6.65
C MET A 49 2.38 -0.06 6.37
N LEU A 50 2.52 0.33 5.12
CA LEU A 50 2.38 1.69 4.62
C LEU A 50 1.28 1.69 3.55
N LEU A 51 0.12 2.26 3.83
CA LEU A 51 -1.10 2.06 3.05
C LEU A 51 -1.74 3.40 2.69
N GLY A 52 -2.28 3.51 1.48
CA GLY A 52 -3.11 4.66 1.08
C GLY A 52 -2.80 5.14 -0.32
N HIS A 53 -2.76 6.46 -0.49
CA HIS A 53 -2.38 7.13 -1.74
C HIS A 53 -0.92 7.53 -1.73
N GLY A 54 -0.33 7.65 -2.91
CA GLY A 54 1.04 8.12 -3.01
C GLY A 54 1.54 8.22 -4.43
N SER A 55 2.86 8.28 -4.52
CA SER A 55 3.60 8.25 -5.77
C SER A 55 4.95 7.58 -5.54
N GLY A 56 5.80 7.56 -6.57
CA GLY A 56 7.21 7.18 -6.43
C GLY A 56 8.01 8.10 -5.48
N LYS A 57 7.44 9.21 -5.01
CA LYS A 57 8.06 10.08 -4.00
C LYS A 57 7.67 9.73 -2.56
N GLY A 58 6.66 8.90 -2.36
CA GLY A 58 6.20 8.49 -1.04
C GLY A 58 4.67 8.50 -0.87
N LEU A 59 4.26 8.19 0.36
CA LEU A 59 2.88 8.10 0.82
C LEU A 59 2.31 9.50 1.12
N PHE A 60 1.14 9.80 0.58
CA PHE A 60 0.46 11.08 0.73
C PHE A 60 -0.44 11.13 1.96
N TYR A 61 -0.77 12.36 2.35
CA TYR A 61 -1.74 12.67 3.38
C TYR A 61 -2.61 13.84 2.91
N ARG A 62 -3.90 13.77 3.22
CA ARG A 62 -4.85 14.88 3.08
C ARG A 62 -5.67 15.04 4.37
N HIS A 63 -5.98 16.27 4.74
CA HIS A 63 -6.86 16.59 5.87
C HIS A 63 -8.33 16.42 5.50
N ASP A 64 -8.67 16.71 4.24
CA ASP A 64 -10.03 16.75 3.73
C ASP A 64 -10.16 15.76 2.57
N ASP A 65 -10.72 14.58 2.87
CA ASP A 65 -10.94 13.50 1.90
C ASP A 65 -12.14 13.74 0.96
N SER A 66 -12.77 14.92 1.04
CA SER A 66 -13.70 15.39 0.01
C SER A 66 -13.01 16.08 -1.16
N LYS A 67 -11.72 16.41 -1.04
CA LYS A 67 -10.92 17.08 -2.08
C LYS A 67 -9.94 16.12 -2.73
N ASP A 68 -9.79 16.22 -4.05
CA ASP A 68 -8.86 15.38 -4.82
C ASP A 68 -7.38 15.79 -4.66
N THR A 69 -7.10 16.84 -3.88
CA THR A 69 -5.75 17.35 -3.64
C THR A 69 -5.15 16.80 -2.36
N PHE A 70 -3.88 16.41 -2.41
CA PHE A 70 -3.11 16.00 -1.24
C PHE A 70 -2.33 17.18 -0.64
N ASP A 71 -2.28 17.24 0.69
CA ASP A 71 -1.63 18.33 1.42
C ASP A 71 -0.12 18.14 1.50
N ARG A 72 0.35 16.89 1.66
CA ARG A 72 1.78 16.57 1.76
C ARG A 72 2.10 15.08 1.59
N ILE A 73 3.39 14.78 1.55
CA ILE A 73 3.94 13.43 1.74
C ILE A 73 4.18 13.21 3.25
N ILE A 74 3.54 12.19 3.83
CA ILE A 74 3.70 11.80 5.24
C ILE A 74 4.81 10.77 5.43
N VAL A 75 5.07 9.93 4.42
CA VAL A 75 6.24 9.05 4.38
C VAL A 75 6.96 9.22 3.05
N GLY A 76 8.20 9.72 3.05
CA GLY A 76 9.03 9.84 1.85
C GLY A 76 10.52 9.73 2.15
N HIS A 77 11.36 10.29 1.27
CA HIS A 77 12.83 10.24 1.34
C HIS A 77 13.44 10.47 2.74
N PRO A 78 13.00 11.46 3.56
CA PRO A 78 13.58 11.69 4.88
C PRO A 78 13.49 10.50 5.85
N HIS A 79 12.61 9.54 5.59
CA HIS A 79 12.38 8.36 6.42
C HIS A 79 13.05 7.09 5.89
N ALA A 80 13.63 7.14 4.69
CA ALA A 80 14.21 5.98 4.02
C ALA A 80 15.29 5.30 4.86
N PHE A 81 16.12 6.08 5.56
CA PHE A 81 17.16 5.53 6.43
C PHE A 81 16.59 4.66 7.55
N GLN A 82 15.49 5.07 8.18
CA GLN A 82 14.82 4.29 9.20
C GLN A 82 14.17 3.05 8.58
N LEU A 83 13.45 3.21 7.47
CA LEU A 83 12.78 2.11 6.78
C LEU A 83 13.74 0.99 6.35
N ARG A 84 14.93 1.33 5.83
CA ARG A 84 15.96 0.34 5.45
C ARG A 84 16.37 -0.60 6.61
N LYS A 85 16.25 -0.16 7.86
CA LYS A 85 16.59 -1.00 9.03
C LYS A 85 15.62 -2.16 9.23
N HIS A 86 14.43 -2.11 8.64
CA HIS A 86 13.42 -3.17 8.75
C HIS A 86 13.64 -4.30 7.73
N GLY A 87 14.64 -4.19 6.85
CA GLY A 87 14.94 -5.21 5.84
C GLY A 87 13.70 -5.53 5.00
N ALA A 88 13.40 -6.82 4.84
CA ALA A 88 12.25 -7.29 4.08
C ALA A 88 10.91 -7.26 4.84
N ASN A 89 10.83 -6.67 6.05
CA ASN A 89 9.59 -6.61 6.85
C ASN A 89 8.68 -5.43 6.48
N LEU A 90 8.81 -4.90 5.27
CA LEU A 90 7.99 -3.80 4.77
C LEU A 90 6.89 -4.32 3.84
N ILE A 91 5.69 -3.77 4.00
CA ILE A 91 4.59 -3.90 3.05
C ILE A 91 4.11 -2.48 2.73
N ALA A 92 4.03 -2.16 1.45
CA ALA A 92 3.60 -0.86 0.99
C ALA A 92 2.58 -1.00 -0.14
N VAL A 93 1.38 -0.46 0.07
CA VAL A 93 0.29 -0.51 -0.91
C VAL A 93 -0.22 0.91 -1.17
N TRP A 94 0.27 1.49 -2.26
CA TRP A 94 -0.21 2.72 -2.91
C TRP A 94 0.35 2.79 -4.34
N CYS A 95 -0.17 3.70 -5.16
CA CYS A 95 0.28 3.88 -6.54
C CYS A 95 1.78 4.23 -6.63
N TYR A 96 2.57 3.36 -7.24
CA TYR A 96 4.03 3.48 -7.40
C TYR A 96 4.85 3.35 -6.11
N ALA A 97 4.39 2.55 -5.15
CA ALA A 97 5.17 2.21 -3.96
C ALA A 97 6.48 1.48 -4.30
N ASP A 98 6.48 0.65 -5.34
CA ASP A 98 7.68 -0.04 -5.84
C ASP A 98 8.73 0.94 -6.35
N ALA A 99 8.31 2.00 -7.06
CA ALA A 99 9.21 3.03 -7.57
C ALA A 99 9.89 3.79 -6.43
N PHE A 100 9.14 4.11 -5.36
CA PHE A 100 9.70 4.68 -4.13
C PHE A 100 10.71 3.73 -3.49
N ALA A 101 10.36 2.46 -3.35
CA ALA A 101 11.23 1.46 -2.74
C ALA A 101 12.54 1.27 -3.51
N ARG A 102 12.48 1.20 -4.84
CA ARG A 102 13.68 1.11 -5.70
C ARG A 102 14.57 2.35 -5.56
N ALA A 103 13.98 3.54 -5.56
CA ALA A 103 14.72 4.79 -5.42
C ALA A 103 15.41 4.92 -4.05
N GLU A 104 14.77 4.41 -3.00
CA GLU A 104 15.24 4.54 -1.62
C GLU A 104 15.99 3.31 -1.08
N GLY A 105 16.12 2.25 -1.89
CA GLY A 105 16.79 1.01 -1.52
C GLY A 105 16.06 0.24 -0.40
N LEU A 106 14.73 0.18 -0.48
CA LEU A 106 13.88 -0.57 0.46
C LEU A 106 13.62 -1.99 -0.06
N HIS A 107 13.46 -2.93 0.88
CA HIS A 107 13.18 -4.34 0.60
C HIS A 107 11.86 -4.77 1.24
N GLY A 108 11.16 -5.73 0.65
CA GLY A 108 9.81 -6.14 1.08
C GLY A 108 8.80 -6.21 -0.05
N LEU A 109 7.51 -6.16 0.29
CA LEU A 109 6.40 -6.23 -0.67
C LEU A 109 5.87 -4.83 -1.00
N PHE A 110 5.86 -4.47 -2.27
CA PHE A 110 5.42 -3.17 -2.74
C PHE A 110 4.44 -3.31 -3.91
N SER A 111 3.40 -2.49 -3.94
CA SER A 111 2.57 -2.35 -5.13
C SER A 111 3.20 -1.40 -6.15
N GLY A 112 2.97 -1.69 -7.44
CA GLY A 112 3.15 -0.73 -8.53
C GLY A 112 1.96 0.21 -8.63
N MET A 113 1.53 0.48 -9.86
CA MET A 113 0.26 1.15 -10.09
C MET A 113 -0.88 0.20 -9.69
N ILE A 114 -1.81 0.67 -8.86
CA ILE A 114 -3.04 -0.04 -8.54
C ILE A 114 -4.19 0.88 -8.91
N ILE A 115 -5.10 0.41 -9.75
CA ILE A 115 -6.27 1.17 -10.16
C ILE A 115 -7.35 0.99 -9.10
N SER A 116 -7.56 2.06 -8.35
CA SER A 116 -8.54 2.21 -7.27
C SER A 116 -9.61 3.27 -7.58
N GLU A 117 -9.40 4.08 -8.62
CA GLU A 117 -10.35 5.11 -9.05
C GLU A 117 -10.57 5.08 -10.58
N MET A 118 -11.73 5.55 -11.04
CA MET A 118 -12.06 5.59 -12.48
C MET A 118 -11.14 6.52 -13.28
N SER A 119 -10.62 7.56 -12.65
CA SER A 119 -9.63 8.47 -13.23
C SER A 119 -8.31 7.75 -13.54
N GLU A 120 -7.88 6.86 -12.64
CA GLU A 120 -6.69 6.01 -12.80
C GLU A 120 -6.89 4.98 -13.92
N ALA A 121 -8.09 4.38 -14.00
CA ALA A 121 -8.45 3.45 -15.06
C ALA A 121 -8.35 4.12 -16.44
N LEU A 122 -8.90 5.33 -16.58
CA LEU A 122 -8.81 6.13 -17.80
C LEU A 122 -7.37 6.50 -18.16
N MET A 123 -6.56 6.90 -17.16
CA MET A 123 -5.15 7.28 -17.36
C MET A 123 -4.30 6.11 -17.85
N ASN A 124 -4.61 4.89 -17.42
CA ASN A 124 -3.86 3.67 -17.76
C ASN A 124 -4.48 2.88 -18.92
N ASP A 125 -5.51 3.41 -19.58
CA ASP A 125 -6.25 2.75 -20.67
C ASP A 125 -6.79 1.35 -20.29
N VAL A 126 -7.32 1.25 -19.06
CA VAL A 126 -7.88 0.01 -18.52
C VAL A 126 -9.40 0.09 -18.49
N ALA A 127 -10.04 -0.74 -19.31
CA ALA A 127 -11.50 -0.83 -19.36
C ALA A 127 -12.06 -1.48 -18.07
N THR A 128 -12.91 -0.75 -17.36
CA THR A 128 -13.62 -1.21 -16.14
C THR A 128 -14.88 -0.38 -15.93
N THR A 129 -15.77 -0.83 -15.04
CA THR A 129 -16.86 0.00 -14.49
C THR A 129 -16.60 0.35 -13.03
N GLN A 130 -17.36 1.32 -12.50
CA GLN A 130 -17.29 1.67 -11.07
C GLN A 130 -17.68 0.47 -10.18
N GLU A 131 -18.70 -0.28 -10.59
CA GLU A 131 -19.19 -1.44 -9.84
C GLU A 131 -18.15 -2.57 -9.79
N GLU A 132 -17.43 -2.80 -10.90
CA GLU A 132 -16.32 -3.75 -10.93
C GLU A 132 -15.16 -3.25 -10.06
N LEU A 133 -14.80 -1.97 -10.17
CA LEU A 133 -13.73 -1.36 -9.41
C LEU A 133 -13.95 -1.49 -7.89
N ASP A 134 -15.16 -1.16 -7.42
CA ASP A 134 -15.51 -1.23 -6.00
C ASP A 134 -15.45 -2.67 -5.48
N ARG A 135 -15.95 -3.62 -6.28
CA ARG A 135 -16.01 -5.04 -5.91
C ARG A 135 -14.63 -5.68 -5.91
N GLU A 136 -13.86 -5.50 -6.98
CA GLU A 136 -12.61 -6.21 -7.18
C GLU A 136 -11.46 -5.64 -6.33
N ASN A 137 -11.48 -4.35 -5.98
CA ASN A 137 -10.48 -3.80 -5.06
C ASN A 137 -10.67 -4.28 -3.61
N VAL A 138 -11.92 -4.45 -3.16
CA VAL A 138 -12.19 -5.12 -1.87
C VAL A 138 -11.71 -6.56 -1.90
N LYS A 139 -11.94 -7.27 -3.01
CA LYS A 139 -11.49 -8.65 -3.20
C LYS A 139 -9.96 -8.76 -3.20
N LEU A 140 -9.28 -7.84 -3.88
CA LEU A 140 -7.82 -7.73 -3.93
C LEU A 140 -7.23 -7.58 -2.52
N ALA A 141 -7.73 -6.62 -1.74
CA ALA A 141 -7.26 -6.38 -0.37
C ALA A 141 -7.49 -7.60 0.53
N ARG A 142 -8.64 -8.26 0.42
CA ARG A 142 -8.95 -9.49 1.18
C ARG A 142 -8.06 -10.67 0.79
N ARG A 143 -7.74 -10.83 -0.49
CA ARG A 143 -6.83 -11.91 -0.94
C ARG A 143 -5.41 -11.69 -0.44
N LEU A 144 -4.91 -10.46 -0.53
CA LEU A 144 -3.63 -10.11 0.08
C LEU A 144 -3.65 -10.40 1.59
N ARG A 145 -4.75 -10.06 2.28
CA ARG A 145 -4.90 -10.38 3.70
C ARG A 145 -4.83 -11.88 3.98
N ILE A 146 -5.52 -12.71 3.20
CA ILE A 146 -5.47 -14.18 3.36
C ILE A 146 -4.04 -14.69 3.28
N LEU A 147 -3.27 -14.24 2.27
CA LEU A 147 -1.87 -14.66 2.12
C LEU A 147 -1.00 -14.23 3.31
N LEU A 148 -1.29 -13.07 3.91
CA LEU A 148 -0.59 -12.61 5.10
C LEU A 148 -0.95 -13.40 6.37
N ASP A 149 -2.22 -13.79 6.52
CA ASP A 149 -2.69 -14.61 7.65
C ASP A 149 -2.20 -16.06 7.56
N GLU A 150 -1.98 -16.57 6.34
CA GLU A 150 -1.35 -17.88 6.08
C GLU A 150 0.18 -17.87 6.25
N ASP A 151 0.76 -16.74 6.69
CA ASP A 151 2.20 -16.55 6.85
C ASP A 151 3.00 -16.88 5.58
N ILE A 152 2.42 -16.63 4.40
CA ILE A 152 3.10 -16.82 3.13
C ILE A 152 4.31 -15.88 3.05
N PRO A 153 5.50 -16.38 2.66
CA PRO A 153 6.66 -15.53 2.46
C PRO A 153 6.36 -14.38 1.51
N LEU A 154 6.75 -13.15 1.85
CA LEU A 154 6.45 -11.97 1.03
C LEU A 154 6.98 -12.09 -0.42
N CYS A 155 8.05 -12.85 -0.63
CA CYS A 155 8.60 -13.13 -1.96
C CYS A 155 7.69 -14.01 -2.84
N ASP A 156 6.83 -14.82 -2.22
CA ASP A 156 5.89 -15.69 -2.92
C ASP A 156 4.56 -14.98 -3.21
N ILE A 157 4.24 -13.92 -2.45
CA ILE A 157 2.95 -13.21 -2.55
C ILE A 157 2.65 -12.72 -3.98
N PRO A 158 3.58 -12.09 -4.74
CA PRO A 158 3.29 -11.66 -6.11
C PRO A 158 2.76 -12.81 -7.00
N LYS A 159 3.43 -13.97 -6.96
CA LYS A 159 3.02 -15.14 -7.72
C LYS A 159 1.69 -15.72 -7.23
N ARG A 160 1.47 -15.72 -5.91
CA ARG A 160 0.23 -16.24 -5.31
C ARG A 160 -0.96 -15.33 -5.61
N MET A 161 -0.79 -14.02 -5.52
CA MET A 161 -1.80 -13.04 -5.91
C MET A 161 -2.26 -13.31 -7.33
N LEU A 162 -1.33 -13.36 -8.30
CA LEU A 162 -1.65 -13.69 -9.70
C LEU A 162 -2.48 -14.96 -9.86
N ALA A 163 -2.14 -16.03 -9.14
CA ALA A 163 -2.88 -17.29 -9.19
C ALA A 163 -4.28 -17.23 -8.56
N MET A 164 -4.57 -16.19 -7.77
CA MET A 164 -5.89 -15.95 -7.18
C MET A 164 -6.79 -15.08 -8.07
N ASP A 165 -6.32 -14.52 -9.18
CA ASP A 165 -7.19 -13.80 -10.12
C ASP A 165 -8.11 -14.78 -10.86
N ASP A 166 -9.39 -14.76 -10.49
CA ASP A 166 -10.45 -15.61 -11.02
C ASP A 166 -11.36 -14.88 -12.03
N VAL A 167 -11.24 -13.56 -12.12
CA VAL A 167 -12.06 -12.74 -13.03
C VAL A 167 -11.32 -12.52 -14.34
N CYS A 168 -10.00 -12.30 -14.29
CA CYS A 168 -9.14 -12.08 -15.45
C CYS A 168 -9.67 -10.98 -16.41
N SER A 169 -10.31 -9.95 -15.85
CA SER A 169 -10.69 -8.73 -16.55
C SER A 169 -9.47 -7.82 -16.77
N PRO A 170 -9.56 -6.77 -17.61
CA PRO A 170 -8.49 -5.80 -17.75
C PRO A 170 -8.06 -5.19 -16.39
N LEU A 171 -9.02 -4.82 -15.53
CA LEU A 171 -8.75 -4.29 -14.19
C LEU A 171 -8.01 -5.28 -13.29
N THR A 172 -8.55 -6.48 -13.15
CA THR A 172 -8.00 -7.50 -12.25
C THR A 172 -6.64 -7.98 -12.74
N THR A 173 -6.50 -8.24 -14.04
CA THR A 173 -5.20 -8.56 -14.64
C THR A 173 -4.19 -7.45 -14.35
N PHE A 174 -4.56 -6.17 -14.52
CA PHE A 174 -3.66 -5.05 -14.23
C PHE A 174 -3.25 -5.02 -12.75
N ASN A 175 -4.20 -4.97 -11.82
CA ASN A 175 -3.91 -4.81 -10.40
C ASN A 175 -3.13 -5.99 -9.82
N TYR A 176 -3.46 -7.22 -10.21
CA TYR A 176 -2.81 -8.43 -9.68
C TYR A 176 -1.37 -8.60 -10.20
N ASN A 177 -1.06 -8.07 -11.39
CA ASN A 177 0.31 -8.04 -11.92
C ASN A 177 1.19 -6.94 -11.29
N ASN A 178 0.62 -6.04 -10.49
CA ASN A 178 1.33 -4.90 -9.91
C ASN A 178 1.72 -5.10 -8.45
N PHE A 179 2.11 -6.31 -8.06
CA PHE A 179 2.77 -6.58 -6.78
C PHE A 179 4.20 -7.06 -7.02
N TYR A 180 5.15 -6.48 -6.29
CA TYR A 180 6.57 -6.74 -6.44
C TYR A 180 7.21 -7.02 -5.10
N TYR A 181 8.03 -8.05 -5.04
CA TYR A 181 8.95 -8.25 -3.93
C TYR A 181 10.34 -7.74 -4.34
N LEU A 182 10.92 -6.85 -3.53
CA LEU A 182 12.20 -6.18 -3.77
C LEU A 182 13.23 -6.52 -2.70
#